data_AF-A0A4R0ID58-F1
#
_entry.id   AF-A0A4R0ID58-F1
#
_cell.length_a   1.000
_cell.length_b   1.000
_cell.length_c   1.000
_cell.angle_alpha   90.00
_cell.angle_beta   90.00
_cell.angle_gamma   90.00
#
_symmetry.space_group_name_H-M   'P 1'
#
loop_
_entity.id
_entity.type
_entity.pdbx_description
1 polymer ?
#
loop_
_entity_poly.entity_id
_entity_poly.type
_entity_poly.pdbx_seq_one_letter_code
_entity_poly.pdbx_strand_id
1 'polypeptide(L)'
;MSTLRQEIDRWEADLANITDTSSTDNWFLEERRLAEAQHTILAFRGRILPMLTATQSHNGVVADEIEHLLGRLEKLRDDLFGTVHPTESHREIAETVAALRALSRVALRFERTPEDV
;
A
#
# COMPACT_ATOMS: atom_id res chain seq x y z
N MET A 1 -5.56 13.97 -15.74
CA MET A 1 -5.46 13.72 -14.30
C MET A 1 -6.12 12.37 -14.03
N SER A 2 -5.44 11.48 -13.32
CA SER A 2 -6.05 10.23 -12.84
C SER A 2 -6.91 10.49 -11.61
N THR A 3 -7.91 9.66 -11.39
CA THR A 3 -8.73 9.70 -10.17
C THR A 3 -8.11 8.83 -9.07
N LEU A 4 -8.50 9.06 -7.82
CA LEU A 4 -8.02 8.27 -6.68
C LEU A 4 -8.27 6.77 -6.91
N ARG A 5 -9.45 6.44 -7.42
CA ARG A 5 -9.80 5.07 -7.83
C ARG A 5 -8.84 4.49 -8.85
N GLN A 6 -8.52 5.24 -9.91
CA GLN A 6 -7.61 4.76 -10.95
C GLN A 6 -6.19 4.49 -10.41
N GLU A 7 -5.70 5.31 -9.48
CA GLU A 7 -4.39 5.06 -8.86
C GLU A 7 -4.41 3.86 -7.92
N ILE A 8 -5.49 3.66 -7.15
CA ILE A 8 -5.65 2.48 -6.28
C ILE A 8 -5.77 1.21 -7.12
N ASP A 9 -6.59 1.22 -8.18
CA ASP A 9 -6.77 0.07 -9.08
C ASP A 9 -5.45 -0.30 -9.77
N ARG A 10 -4.68 0.71 -10.22
CA ARG A 10 -3.36 0.51 -10.81
C ARG A 10 -2.40 -0.14 -9.80
N TRP A 11 -2.35 0.38 -8.58
CA TRP A 11 -1.51 -0.20 -7.53
C TRP A 11 -1.91 -1.64 -7.19
N GLU A 12 -3.20 -1.96 -7.08
CA GLU A 12 -3.67 -3.33 -6.84
C GLU A 12 -3.25 -4.27 -7.99
N ALA A 13 -3.38 -3.81 -9.25
CA ALA A 13 -2.96 -4.57 -10.43
C ALA A 13 -1.44 -4.81 -10.46
N ASP A 14 -0.65 -3.80 -10.11
CA ASP A 14 0.80 -3.94 -10.06
C ASP A 14 1.24 -4.94 -8.98
N LEU A 15 0.58 -4.96 -7.81
CA LEU A 15 0.86 -5.96 -6.78
C LEU A 15 0.48 -7.39 -7.21
N ALA A 16 -0.60 -7.55 -7.98
CA ALA A 16 -0.94 -8.84 -8.58
C ALA A 16 0.15 -9.28 -9.58
N ASN A 17 0.63 -8.35 -10.41
CA ASN A 17 1.71 -8.62 -11.35
C ASN A 17 3.03 -9.02 -10.65
N ILE A 18 3.38 -8.37 -9.53
CA ILE A 18 4.55 -8.76 -8.71
C ILE A 18 4.37 -10.19 -8.19
N THR A 19 3.16 -10.54 -7.74
CA THR A 19 2.85 -11.89 -7.25
C THR A 19 3.01 -12.94 -8.36
N ASP A 20 2.47 -12.66 -9.54
CA ASP A 20 2.53 -13.57 -10.70
C ASP A 20 3.97 -13.72 -11.23
N THR A 21 4.71 -12.61 -11.33
CA THR A 21 6.12 -12.61 -11.77
C THR A 21 6.98 -13.39 -10.78
N SER A 22 6.82 -13.13 -9.48
CA SER A 22 7.60 -13.85 -8.45
C SER A 22 7.36 -15.37 -8.47
N SER A 23 6.14 -15.79 -8.81
CA SER A 23 5.79 -17.21 -8.92
C SER A 23 6.37 -17.84 -10.19
N THR A 24 6.36 -17.08 -11.29
CA THR A 24 6.88 -17.54 -12.59
C THR A 24 8.40 -17.63 -12.59
N ASP A 25 9.06 -16.64 -12.00
CA ASP A 25 10.52 -16.49 -12.00
C ASP A 25 11.18 -17.15 -10.77
N ASN A 26 10.42 -17.87 -9.94
CA ASN A 26 10.89 -18.56 -8.73
C ASN A 26 11.65 -17.64 -7.76
N TRP A 27 11.18 -16.40 -7.58
CA TRP A 27 11.79 -15.46 -6.65
C TRP A 27 11.75 -16.00 -5.23
N PHE A 28 12.76 -15.64 -4.44
CA PHE A 28 12.69 -15.85 -3.01
C PHE A 28 11.56 -15.03 -2.41
N LEU A 29 10.97 -15.53 -1.32
CA LEU A 29 9.88 -14.83 -0.62
C LEU A 29 10.30 -13.42 -0.20
N GLU A 30 11.57 -13.26 0.18
CA GLU A 30 12.17 -11.98 0.55
C GLU A 30 12.15 -10.97 -0.60
N GLU A 31 12.60 -11.38 -1.79
CA GLU A 31 12.61 -10.53 -2.99
C GLU A 31 11.19 -10.07 -3.37
N ARG A 32 10.21 -10.98 -3.27
CA ARG A 32 8.81 -10.63 -3.47
C ARG A 32 8.32 -9.60 -2.45
N ARG A 33 8.59 -9.82 -1.16
CA ARG A 33 8.14 -8.91 -0.08
C ARG A 33 8.82 -7.55 -0.18
N LEU A 34 10.08 -7.52 -0.58
CA LEU A 34 10.80 -6.28 -0.83
C LEU A 34 10.16 -5.49 -1.98
N ALA A 35 9.86 -6.16 -3.10
CA ALA A 35 9.21 -5.54 -4.25
C ALA A 35 7.80 -5.02 -3.91
N GLU A 36 6.98 -5.81 -3.21
CA GLU A 36 5.66 -5.38 -2.74
C GLU A 36 5.72 -4.14 -1.84
N ALA A 37 6.66 -4.13 -0.89
CA ALA A 37 6.83 -3.01 0.04
C ALA A 37 7.27 -1.74 -0.70
N GLN A 38 8.30 -1.84 -1.54
CA GLN A 38 8.81 -0.70 -2.33
C GLN A 38 7.75 -0.12 -3.26
N HIS A 39 7.04 -0.97 -4.00
CA HIS A 39 5.98 -0.52 -4.89
C HIS A 39 4.90 0.21 -4.11
N THR A 40 4.41 -0.40 -3.03
CA THR A 40 3.35 0.17 -2.20
C THR A 40 3.75 1.54 -1.64
N ILE A 41 4.97 1.68 -1.10
CA ILE A 41 5.46 2.95 -0.57
C ILE A 41 5.49 4.04 -1.65
N LEU A 42 6.02 3.72 -2.83
CA LEU A 42 6.12 4.67 -3.95
C LEU A 42 4.73 5.10 -4.46
N ALA A 43 3.81 4.15 -4.64
CA ALA A 43 2.46 4.42 -5.11
C ALA A 43 1.70 5.33 -4.12
N PHE A 44 1.78 5.01 -2.83
CA PHE A 44 1.04 5.76 -1.83
C PHE A 44 1.61 7.15 -1.58
N ARG A 45 2.91 7.26 -1.30
CA ARG A 45 3.52 8.57 -1.01
C ARG A 45 3.53 9.48 -2.22
N GLY A 46 3.76 8.93 -3.41
CA GLY A 46 3.87 9.72 -4.63
C GLY A 46 2.51 10.17 -5.20
N ARG A 47 1.43 9.42 -4.97
CA ARG A 47 0.15 9.65 -5.67
C ARG A 47 -1.07 9.52 -4.78
N ILE A 48 -1.28 8.38 -4.12
CA ILE A 48 -2.56 8.07 -3.45
C ILE A 48 -2.77 8.96 -2.22
N LEU A 49 -1.78 9.09 -1.34
CA LEU A 49 -1.90 9.89 -0.11
C LEU A 49 -2.11 11.39 -0.40
N PRO A 50 -1.36 12.03 -1.33
CA PRO A 50 -1.67 13.41 -1.75
C PRO A 50 -3.10 13.60 -2.28
N MET A 51 -3.64 12.63 -3.01
CA MET A 51 -5.01 12.69 -3.53
C MET A 51 -6.05 12.53 -2.41
N LEU A 52 -5.77 11.68 -1.42
CA LEU A 52 -6.62 11.49 -0.25
C LEU A 52 -6.71 12.76 0.60
N THR A 53 -5.57 13.39 0.89
CA THR A 53 -5.50 14.58 1.76
C THR A 53 -6.05 15.84 1.09
N ALA A 54 -6.02 15.92 -0.24
CA ALA A 54 -6.69 16.98 -1.00
C ALA A 54 -8.23 16.96 -0.86
N THR A 55 -8.82 15.82 -0.48
CA THR A 55 -10.27 15.63 -0.36
C THR A 55 -10.70 15.88 1.10
N GLN A 56 -10.76 17.16 1.48
CA GLN A 56 -10.68 17.65 2.88
C GLN A 56 -11.77 17.26 3.90
N SER A 57 -12.91 16.64 3.57
CA SER A 57 -14.04 16.62 4.53
C SER A 57 -14.24 15.35 5.36
N HIS A 58 -13.78 14.16 4.96
CA HIS A 58 -14.13 12.90 5.68
C HIS A 58 -12.98 11.88 5.80
N ASN A 59 -11.79 12.19 5.28
CA ASN A 59 -10.72 11.20 5.09
C ASN A 59 -9.48 11.41 5.99
N GLY A 60 -9.47 12.37 6.92
CA GLY A 60 -8.30 12.66 7.76
C GLY A 60 -7.81 11.43 8.54
N VAL A 61 -8.72 10.75 9.24
CA VAL A 61 -8.39 9.52 9.99
C VAL A 61 -7.85 8.41 9.08
N VAL A 62 -8.43 8.25 7.89
CA VAL A 62 -7.98 7.21 6.93
C VAL A 62 -6.61 7.57 6.36
N ALA A 63 -6.36 8.84 6.07
CA ALA A 63 -5.07 9.32 5.58
C ALA A 63 -3.98 9.17 6.66
N ASP A 64 -4.27 9.53 7.91
CA ASP A 64 -3.35 9.40 9.04
C ASP A 64 -2.98 7.93 9.30
N GLU A 65 -3.98 7.03 9.27
CA GLU A 65 -3.73 5.60 9.45
C GLU A 65 -2.94 5.00 8.28
N ILE A 66 -3.24 5.42 7.05
CA ILE A 66 -2.45 5.04 5.88
C ILE A 66 -0.99 5.52 6.05
N GLU A 67 -0.77 6.76 6.48
CA GLU A 67 0.56 7.30 6.70
C GLU A 67 1.32 6.52 7.79
N HIS A 68 0.64 6.17 8.89
CA HIS A 68 1.20 5.32 9.95
C HIS A 68 1.65 3.96 9.41
N LEU A 69 0.78 3.28 8.65
CA LEU A 69 1.10 1.97 8.07
C LEU A 69 2.23 2.05 7.03
N LEU A 70 2.33 3.15 6.27
CA LEU A 70 3.45 3.37 5.36
C LEU A 70 4.78 3.53 6.11
N GLY A 71 4.79 4.25 7.24
CA GLY A 71 5.96 4.34 8.10
C GLY A 71 6.39 2.97 8.66
N ARG A 72 5.42 2.14 9.07
CA ARG A 72 5.69 0.75 9.47
C ARG A 72 6.26 -0.08 8.32
N LEU A 73 5.67 0.03 7.13
CA LEU A 73 6.11 -0.71 5.94
C LEU A 73 7.53 -0.33 5.51
N GLU A 74 7.89 0.96 5.61
CA GLU A 74 9.25 1.43 5.37
C GLU A 74 10.26 0.80 6.33
N LYS A 75 9.94 0.78 7.62
CA LYS A 75 10.80 0.14 8.62
C LYS A 75 10.98 -1.35 8.32
N LEU A 76 9.90 -2.07 8.02
CA LEU A 76 9.97 -3.49 7.69
C LEU A 76 10.75 -3.77 6.41
N ARG A 77 10.61 -2.91 5.39
CA ARG A 77 11.42 -2.96 4.17
C ARG A 77 12.90 -2.75 4.48
N ASP A 78 13.22 -1.79 5.33
CA ASP A 78 14.61 -1.52 5.72
C ASP A 78 15.20 -2.67 6.56
N ASP A 79 14.37 -3.33 7.39
CA ASP A 79 14.74 -4.57 8.09
C ASP A 79 15.02 -5.73 7.11
N LEU A 80 14.34 -5.79 5.97
CA LEU A 80 14.66 -6.73 4.88
C LEU A 80 15.94 -6.39 4.11
N PHE A 81 16.48 -5.17 4.22
CA PHE A 81 17.81 -4.85 3.69
C PHE A 81 18.94 -5.14 4.69
N GLY A 82 18.63 -5.22 5.98
CA GLY A 82 19.61 -5.46 7.03
C GLY A 82 20.08 -6.91 7.08
N THR A 83 21.32 -7.18 7.50
CA THR A 83 21.88 -8.54 7.53
C THR A 83 21.27 -9.49 8.57
N VAL A 84 20.42 -8.96 9.46
CA VAL A 84 19.71 -9.71 10.49
C VAL A 84 18.22 -9.40 10.35
N HIS A 85 17.51 -10.24 9.58
CA HIS A 85 16.08 -10.08 9.40
C HIS A 85 15.33 -10.69 10.60
N PRO A 86 14.43 -9.96 11.26
CA PRO A 86 13.45 -10.56 12.14
C PRO A 86 12.66 -11.66 11.41
N THR A 87 12.49 -12.82 12.02
CA THR A 87 11.83 -13.99 11.39
C THR A 87 10.41 -13.68 10.90
N GLU A 88 9.76 -12.71 11.52
CA GLU A 88 8.38 -12.30 11.24
C GLU A 88 8.25 -11.21 10.16
N SER A 89 9.35 -10.58 9.70
CA SER A 89 9.29 -9.41 8.82
C SER A 89 8.52 -9.67 7.52
N HIS A 90 8.64 -10.87 6.93
CA HIS A 90 7.89 -11.25 5.74
C HIS A 90 6.37 -11.28 5.95
N ARG A 91 5.94 -11.76 7.13
CA ARG A 91 4.51 -11.83 7.50
C ARG A 91 3.99 -10.43 7.78
N GLU A 92 4.74 -9.65 8.54
CA GLU A 92 4.35 -8.28 8.88
C GLU A 92 4.24 -7.37 7.66
N ILE A 93 5.10 -7.54 6.65
CA ILE A 93 4.97 -6.82 5.36
C ILE A 93 3.65 -7.20 4.68
N ALA A 94 3.35 -8.50 4.58
CA ALA A 94 2.13 -8.96 3.94
C ALA A 94 0.87 -8.42 4.65
N GLU A 95 0.87 -8.45 5.98
CA GLU A 95 -0.21 -7.92 6.81
C GLU A 95 -0.36 -6.40 6.64
N THR A 96 0.75 -5.67 6.62
CA THR A 96 0.75 -4.21 6.43
C THR A 96 0.22 -3.82 5.05
N VAL A 97 0.63 -4.52 3.99
CA VAL A 97 0.11 -4.32 2.62
C VAL A 97 -1.38 -4.67 2.54
N ALA A 98 -1.83 -5.72 3.24
CA ALA A 98 -3.25 -6.08 3.30
C ALA A 98 -4.09 -5.01 4.03
N ALA A 99 -3.58 -4.45 5.13
CA ALA A 99 -4.22 -3.36 5.85
C ALA A 99 -4.33 -2.10 4.98
N LEU A 100 -3.28 -1.75 4.23
CA LEU A 100 -3.31 -0.65 3.26
C LEU A 100 -4.38 -0.88 2.18
N ARG A 101 -4.53 -2.10 1.65
CA ARG A 101 -5.62 -2.44 0.70
C ARG A 101 -7.00 -2.20 1.31
N ALA A 102 -7.19 -2.63 2.56
CA ALA A 102 -8.47 -2.46 3.25
C ALA A 102 -8.81 -0.98 3.42
N LEU A 103 -7.86 -0.15 3.85
CA LEU A 103 -8.05 1.29 4.03
C LEU A 103 -8.27 2.03 2.72
N SER A 104 -7.58 1.66 1.64
CA SER A 104 -7.83 2.20 0.30
C SER A 104 -9.28 1.96 -0.15
N ARG A 105 -9.82 0.76 0.10
CA ARG A 105 -11.23 0.47 -0.21
C ARG A 105 -12.20 1.28 0.65
N VAL A 106 -11.86 1.52 1.91
CA VAL A 106 -12.64 2.39 2.79
C VAL A 106 -12.63 3.83 2.27
N ALA A 107 -11.47 4.36 1.88
CA ALA A 107 -11.35 5.69 1.29
C ALA A 107 -12.21 5.85 0.02
N LEU A 108 -12.23 4.84 -0.85
CA LEU A 108 -13.07 4.85 -2.05
C LEU A 108 -14.57 4.81 -1.77
N ARG A 109 -15.01 4.33 -0.59
CA ARG A 109 -16.41 4.39 -0.19
C ARG A 109 -16.81 5.81 0.22
N PHE A 110 -15.94 6.51 0.94
CA PHE A 110 -16.18 7.91 1.30
C PHE A 110 -16.22 8.83 0.08
N GLU A 111 -15.42 8.56 -0.96
CA GLU A 111 -15.51 9.25 -2.27
C GLU A 111 -16.88 9.07 -2.97
N ARG A 112 -17.63 8.01 -2.67
CA ARG A 112 -18.97 7.76 -3.23
C ARG A 112 -20.12 8.38 -2.43
N THR A 113 -19.86 8.81 -1.19
CA THR A 113 -20.88 9.43 -0.32
C THR A 113 -21.06 10.97 -0.40
N PRO A 114 -20.56 11.74 -1.40
CA PRO A 114 -20.77 13.20 -1.40
C PRO A 114 -22.20 13.69 -1.69
N GLU A 115 -23.10 12.89 -2.24
CA GLU A 115 -24.45 13.33 -2.63
C GLU A 115 -25.48 12.23 -2.34
N ASP A 116 -26.08 12.30 -1.15
CA ASP A 116 -27.36 11.66 -0.83
C ASP A 116 -28.12 12.59 0.15
N VAL A 117 -28.13 13.91 -0.12
CA VAL A 117 -28.99 14.94 0.50
C VAL A 117 -29.24 16.07 -0.50
#